data_AF-Q10CR8-F1
#
_entry.id   AF-Q10CR8-F1
#
_cell.length_a   1.000
_cell.length_b   1.000
_cell.length_c   1.000
_cell.angle_alpha   90.00
_cell.angle_beta   90.00
_cell.angle_gamma   90.00
#
_symmetry.space_group_name_H-M   'P 1'
#
loop_
_entity.id
_entity.type
_entity.pdbx_description
1 polymer ?
#
loop_
_entity_poly.entity_id
_entity_poly.type
_entity_poly.pdbx_seq_one_letter_code
_entity_poly.pdbx_strand_id
1 'polypeptide(L)'
;MRFFLIFFFASFAYYALPGYLLPILTFFSWACWAWPHSITAQQVGSGYHGLGVGAFTLDWAGISAYHGSPLVAPWSSIANTAAGFVMFIYLIVPLCYWKFDTFDARKFPIFSNQLFTASGQKYDTTKVLTREFDLNVAAYESYGKLYLSPLFAISIGSGFLRFTATIVHVALFHGGDIWRQSRSAMSSAAAKMDVHAKLMRRYKQVPQWWFLVLLVGSVAVSLVMSFVYREEVQLPWWGMLFAFALAFVVTLPIGVIQATTNQQPGYDIIAQFMIGYALPGKPIANLLFKIYGRISTVHALSFLADLKLGHYMKIPPRCMYTAQLVGTVVAGVVNLAVAWWMLGSIDNICDVEALHPDSPWTCPKYRVTFDASVIWGLIGPARLFGRHGLYRNLVWLFLAGAVLPVPVWLLSRAFPEKKWIALINVPVISYGFAGMPPATPTNIASWLVTGTIFNYFVFKYRKGWWQKYNYVLSAALDAGTAFMGVLIFFALQNAHHELKWWGTAVDHCPLASCPTAPGIAVKGCPVF
;
A
#
# COMPACT_ATOMS: atom_id res chain seq x y z
N MET A 1 -29.15 -10.16 6.07
CA MET A 1 -28.71 -10.99 7.21
C MET A 1 -28.55 -12.46 6.88
N ARG A 2 -29.59 -13.22 6.46
CA ARG A 2 -29.43 -14.64 6.10
C ARG A 2 -28.31 -14.91 5.08
N PHE A 3 -28.29 -14.14 3.99
CA PHE A 3 -27.24 -14.23 2.97
C PHE A 3 -25.83 -13.98 3.54
N PHE A 4 -25.69 -12.94 4.36
CA PHE A 4 -24.42 -12.60 5.02
C PHE A 4 -23.92 -13.76 5.88
N LEU A 5 -24.76 -14.32 6.75
CA LEU A 5 -24.37 -15.41 7.66
C LEU A 5 -23.92 -16.67 6.91
N ILE A 6 -24.62 -17.04 5.83
CA ILE A 6 -24.25 -18.22 5.02
C ILE A 6 -22.86 -18.04 4.41
N PHE A 7 -22.62 -16.91 3.74
CA PHE A 7 -21.32 -16.66 3.10
C PHE A 7 -20.21 -16.37 4.12
N PHE A 8 -20.54 -15.84 5.28
CA PHE A 8 -19.63 -15.66 6.40
C PHE A 8 -19.10 -17.02 6.88
N PHE A 9 -20.00 -17.97 7.19
CA PHE A 9 -19.60 -19.30 7.62
C PHE A 9 -18.89 -20.09 6.51
N ALA A 10 -19.33 -19.94 5.26
CA ALA A 10 -18.65 -20.55 4.12
C ALA A 10 -17.22 -20.01 3.96
N SER A 11 -17.02 -18.70 4.04
CA SER A 11 -15.69 -18.08 3.97
C SER A 11 -14.82 -18.46 5.16
N PHE A 12 -15.40 -18.49 6.36
CA PHE A 12 -14.74 -18.92 7.59
C PHE A 12 -14.22 -20.35 7.44
N ALA A 13 -15.09 -21.29 7.05
CA ALA A 13 -14.71 -22.69 6.84
C ALA A 13 -13.70 -22.84 5.69
N TYR A 14 -13.90 -22.12 4.58
CA TYR A 14 -13.01 -22.19 3.42
C TYR A 14 -11.60 -21.70 3.75
N TYR A 15 -11.45 -20.64 4.54
CA TYR A 15 -10.14 -20.06 4.86
C TYR A 15 -9.23 -21.02 5.67
N ALA A 16 -9.77 -22.05 6.33
CA ALA A 16 -8.94 -23.13 6.90
C ALA A 16 -8.06 -23.83 5.84
N LEU A 17 -8.52 -23.86 4.58
CA LEU A 17 -7.77 -24.44 3.47
C LEU A 17 -6.53 -23.58 3.16
N PRO A 18 -6.61 -22.38 2.55
CA PRO A 18 -5.43 -21.59 2.23
C PRO A 18 -4.67 -21.11 3.48
N GLY A 19 -5.35 -20.91 4.61
CA GLY A 19 -4.74 -20.35 5.82
C GLY A 19 -3.91 -21.34 6.65
N TYR A 20 -4.11 -22.65 6.49
CA TYR A 20 -3.40 -23.65 7.30
C TYR A 20 -3.18 -24.99 6.58
N LEU A 21 -4.22 -25.60 6.00
CA LEU A 21 -4.13 -26.95 5.44
C LEU A 21 -3.40 -27.01 4.09
N LEU A 22 -3.69 -26.07 3.20
CA LEU A 22 -3.20 -25.96 1.83
C LEU A 22 -2.71 -24.52 1.51
N PRO A 23 -1.66 -24.01 2.18
CA PRO A 23 -1.03 -22.72 1.87
C PRO A 23 -0.75 -22.47 0.38
N ILE A 24 -0.51 -23.53 -0.40
CA ILE A 24 -0.33 -23.46 -1.85
C ILE A 24 -1.52 -22.81 -2.60
N LEU A 25 -2.74 -22.86 -2.05
CA LEU A 25 -3.93 -22.21 -2.64
C LEU A 25 -3.85 -20.68 -2.57
N THR A 26 -2.97 -20.14 -1.72
CA THR A 26 -2.71 -18.70 -1.65
C THR A 26 -2.10 -18.18 -2.94
N PHE A 27 -1.14 -18.90 -3.53
CA PHE A 27 -0.67 -18.61 -4.88
C PHE A 27 -0.29 -19.90 -5.58
N PHE A 28 -1.08 -20.25 -6.60
CA PHE A 28 -0.82 -21.42 -7.41
C PHE A 28 -0.05 -21.03 -8.67
N SER A 29 1.25 -21.34 -8.68
CA SER A 29 2.20 -20.98 -9.75
C SER A 29 2.47 -22.16 -10.69
N TRP A 30 1.49 -22.49 -11.54
CA TRP A 30 1.56 -23.67 -12.42
C TRP A 30 2.77 -23.69 -13.36
N ALA A 31 3.25 -22.51 -13.80
CA ALA A 31 4.39 -22.39 -14.70
C ALA A 31 5.67 -22.97 -14.09
N CYS A 32 5.84 -22.90 -12.76
CA CYS A 32 7.01 -23.48 -12.09
C CYS A 32 7.00 -25.01 -12.11
N TRP A 33 5.82 -25.63 -12.20
CA TRP A 33 5.68 -27.08 -12.31
C TRP A 33 5.91 -27.55 -13.74
N ALA A 34 5.45 -26.78 -14.73
CA ALA A 34 5.71 -27.06 -16.13
C ALA A 34 7.20 -26.92 -16.48
N TRP A 35 7.91 -25.98 -15.86
CA TRP A 35 9.33 -25.72 -16.10
C TRP A 35 10.17 -25.62 -14.81
N PRO A 36 10.45 -26.75 -14.14
CA PRO A 36 11.12 -26.78 -12.83
C PRO A 36 12.61 -26.38 -12.88
N HIS A 37 13.26 -26.37 -14.04
CA HIS A 37 14.69 -26.07 -14.19
C HIS A 37 15.00 -24.74 -14.89
N SER A 38 13.97 -23.99 -15.31
CA SER A 38 14.18 -22.72 -16.04
C SER A 38 14.03 -21.52 -15.12
N ILE A 39 15.12 -20.77 -14.93
CA ILE A 39 15.12 -19.53 -14.12
C ILE A 39 14.11 -18.53 -14.70
N THR A 40 14.15 -18.28 -16.01
CA THR A 40 13.28 -17.31 -16.66
C THR A 40 11.80 -17.70 -16.53
N ALA A 41 11.47 -18.99 -16.69
CA ALA A 41 10.09 -19.44 -16.52
C ALA A 41 9.59 -19.26 -15.09
N GLN A 42 10.44 -19.51 -14.09
CA GLN A 42 10.09 -19.29 -12.68
C GLN A 42 10.02 -17.80 -12.33
N GLN A 43 10.92 -16.96 -12.84
CA GLN A 43 10.85 -15.50 -12.68
C GLN A 43 9.55 -14.91 -13.27
N VAL A 44 9.12 -15.43 -14.42
CA VAL A 44 7.87 -15.01 -15.06
C VAL A 44 6.64 -15.54 -14.33
N GLY A 45 6.67 -16.81 -13.93
CA GLY A 45 5.50 -17.55 -13.45
C GLY A 45 5.29 -17.59 -11.94
N SER A 46 6.32 -17.32 -11.13
CA SER A 46 6.25 -17.35 -9.66
C SER A 46 5.31 -16.27 -9.14
N GLY A 47 4.41 -16.67 -8.24
CA GLY A 47 3.43 -15.80 -7.62
C GLY A 47 3.91 -15.09 -6.36
N TYR A 48 4.96 -15.61 -5.70
CA TYR A 48 5.58 -14.97 -4.53
C TYR A 48 6.81 -14.14 -4.88
N HIS A 49 7.65 -14.62 -5.80
CA HIS A 49 8.99 -14.10 -6.07
C HIS A 49 9.20 -13.72 -7.55
N GLY A 50 8.14 -13.73 -8.35
CA GLY A 50 8.20 -13.42 -9.78
C GLY A 50 7.13 -12.42 -10.24
N LEU A 51 6.91 -12.39 -11.55
CA LEU A 51 5.91 -11.53 -12.20
C LEU A 51 4.49 -12.10 -12.12
N GLY A 52 4.31 -13.34 -11.66
CA GLY A 52 3.00 -13.95 -11.44
C GLY A 52 2.18 -14.23 -12.71
N VAL A 53 2.82 -14.32 -13.88
CA VAL A 53 2.12 -14.57 -15.15
C VAL A 53 1.51 -15.97 -15.14
N GLY A 54 0.18 -16.03 -15.21
CA GLY A 54 -0.57 -17.29 -15.15
C GLY A 54 -0.74 -17.85 -13.74
N ALA A 55 -0.11 -17.27 -12.72
CA ALA A 55 -0.40 -17.60 -11.33
C ALA A 55 -1.74 -16.99 -10.91
N PHE A 56 -2.49 -17.70 -10.08
CA PHE A 56 -3.75 -17.21 -9.52
C PHE A 56 -3.84 -17.60 -8.05
N THR A 57 -4.59 -16.80 -7.29
CA THR A 57 -4.94 -17.09 -5.90
C THR A 57 -6.37 -17.61 -5.84
N LEU A 58 -6.61 -18.57 -4.95
CA LEU A 58 -7.96 -18.94 -4.52
C LEU A 58 -8.24 -18.44 -3.09
N ASP A 59 -7.29 -17.73 -2.49
CA ASP A 59 -7.41 -17.17 -1.15
C ASP A 59 -7.96 -15.74 -1.18
N TRP A 60 -9.08 -15.52 -0.48
CA TRP A 60 -9.66 -14.19 -0.34
C TRP A 60 -8.73 -13.21 0.38
N ALA A 61 -7.91 -13.67 1.34
CA ALA A 61 -6.92 -12.81 1.98
C ALA A 61 -5.86 -12.36 0.96
N GLY A 62 -5.37 -13.27 0.10
CA GLY A 62 -4.52 -12.95 -1.05
C GLY A 62 -5.14 -11.92 -2.01
N ILE A 63 -6.44 -12.02 -2.32
CA ILE A 63 -7.14 -11.09 -3.23
C ILE A 63 -7.28 -9.69 -2.61
N SER A 64 -7.66 -9.61 -1.33
CA SER A 64 -8.09 -8.35 -0.69
C SER A 64 -6.98 -7.61 0.08
N ALA A 65 -5.83 -8.25 0.34
CA ALA A 65 -4.80 -7.77 1.28
C ALA A 65 -4.23 -6.37 1.00
N TYR A 66 -4.15 -5.94 -0.27
CA TYR A 66 -3.40 -4.73 -0.65
C TYR A 66 -4.25 -3.65 -1.33
N HIS A 67 -5.28 -4.02 -2.08
CA HIS A 67 -6.17 -3.08 -2.80
C HIS A 67 -7.58 -3.04 -2.21
N GLY A 68 -7.78 -3.63 -1.04
CA GLY A 68 -9.09 -3.85 -0.45
C GLY A 68 -9.93 -4.81 -1.30
N SER A 69 -11.23 -4.89 -1.01
CA SER A 69 -12.11 -5.77 -1.77
C SER A 69 -12.30 -5.28 -3.22
N PRO A 70 -12.08 -6.14 -4.23
CA PRO A 70 -12.33 -5.79 -5.63
C PRO A 70 -13.82 -5.64 -5.93
N LEU A 71 -14.72 -6.24 -5.13
CA LEU A 71 -16.17 -6.21 -5.36
C LEU A 71 -16.74 -4.81 -5.15
N VAL A 72 -16.11 -3.97 -4.33
CA VAL A 72 -16.61 -2.62 -4.03
C VAL A 72 -16.08 -1.55 -4.99
N ALA A 73 -15.03 -1.88 -5.76
CA ALA A 73 -14.39 -0.94 -6.68
C ALA A 73 -15.19 -0.80 -8.00
N PRO A 74 -15.42 0.43 -8.49
CA PRO A 74 -16.05 0.63 -9.78
C PRO A 74 -15.25 0.00 -10.93
N TRP A 75 -15.96 -0.50 -11.96
CA TRP A 75 -15.33 -1.11 -13.14
C TRP A 75 -14.29 -0.19 -13.82
N SER A 76 -14.58 1.10 -13.95
CA SER A 76 -13.62 2.06 -14.52
C SER A 76 -12.31 2.10 -13.74
N SER A 77 -12.36 1.99 -12.41
CA SER A 77 -11.17 2.01 -11.56
C SER A 77 -10.37 0.73 -11.75
N ILE A 78 -11.04 -0.43 -11.81
CA ILE A 78 -10.41 -1.72 -12.11
C ILE A 78 -9.73 -1.68 -13.49
N ALA A 79 -10.36 -1.12 -14.51
CA ALA A 79 -9.80 -1.00 -15.85
C ALA A 79 -8.56 -0.08 -15.89
N ASN A 80 -8.58 1.04 -15.18
CA ASN A 80 -7.41 1.92 -15.05
C ASN A 80 -6.26 1.22 -14.30
N THR A 81 -6.55 0.55 -13.18
CA THR A 81 -5.57 -0.25 -12.43
C THR A 81 -5.00 -1.37 -13.32
N ALA A 82 -5.82 -2.04 -14.13
CA ALA A 82 -5.38 -3.09 -15.06
C ALA A 82 -4.41 -2.56 -16.12
N ALA A 83 -4.75 -1.41 -16.73
CA ALA A 83 -3.87 -0.77 -17.71
C ALA A 83 -2.52 -0.40 -17.10
N GLY A 84 -2.52 0.12 -15.87
CA GLY A 84 -1.32 0.39 -15.08
C GLY A 84 -0.50 -0.86 -14.80
N PHE A 85 -1.15 -1.91 -14.28
CA PHE A 85 -0.52 -3.16 -13.93
C PHE A 85 0.17 -3.81 -15.14
N VAL A 86 -0.53 -3.95 -16.27
CA VAL A 86 0.03 -4.53 -17.50
C VAL A 86 1.21 -3.69 -18.01
N MET A 87 1.05 -2.37 -18.06
CA MET A 87 2.09 -1.47 -18.53
C MET A 87 3.36 -1.55 -17.67
N PHE A 88 3.25 -1.50 -16.36
CA PHE A 88 4.43 -1.46 -15.49
C PHE A 88 5.04 -2.84 -15.23
N ILE A 89 4.21 -3.84 -14.90
CA ILE A 89 4.69 -5.17 -14.49
C ILE A 89 5.00 -6.07 -15.69
N TYR A 90 4.18 -6.04 -16.75
CA TYR A 90 4.37 -6.95 -17.90
C TYR A 90 5.11 -6.34 -19.08
N LEU A 91 5.22 -5.00 -19.15
CA LEU A 91 6.01 -4.34 -20.20
C LEU A 91 7.28 -3.69 -19.64
N ILE A 92 7.15 -2.71 -18.74
CA ILE A 92 8.30 -1.89 -18.30
C ILE A 92 9.32 -2.72 -17.50
N VAL A 93 8.90 -3.51 -16.50
CA VAL A 93 9.82 -4.33 -15.68
C VAL A 93 10.62 -5.33 -16.54
N PRO A 94 9.99 -6.16 -17.40
CA PRO A 94 10.69 -7.02 -18.35
C PRO A 94 11.67 -6.29 -19.27
N LEU A 95 11.27 -5.14 -19.83
CA LEU A 95 12.15 -4.35 -20.70
C LEU A 95 13.37 -3.81 -19.95
N CYS A 96 13.18 -3.30 -18.74
CA CYS A 96 14.27 -2.81 -17.89
C CYS A 96 15.22 -3.94 -17.45
N TYR A 97 14.70 -5.12 -17.15
CA TYR A 97 15.49 -6.25 -16.66
C TYR A 97 16.21 -7.00 -17.80
N TRP A 98 15.46 -7.53 -18.78
CA TRP A 98 16.03 -8.38 -19.82
C TRP A 98 16.59 -7.62 -21.01
N LYS A 99 16.05 -6.45 -21.40
CA LYS A 99 16.51 -5.77 -22.62
C LYS A 99 17.57 -4.71 -22.34
N PHE A 100 17.29 -3.79 -21.41
CA PHE A 100 18.12 -2.61 -21.18
C PHE A 100 19.06 -2.70 -19.98
N ASP A 101 18.95 -3.74 -19.15
CA ASP A 101 19.71 -3.92 -17.90
C ASP A 101 19.82 -2.62 -17.08
N THR A 102 18.69 -1.93 -16.93
CA THR A 102 18.67 -0.59 -16.34
C THR A 102 19.03 -0.67 -14.86
N PHE A 103 20.09 0.05 -14.45
CA PHE A 103 20.64 0.04 -13.08
C PHE A 103 21.31 -1.29 -12.67
N ASP A 104 21.91 -2.01 -13.63
CA ASP A 104 22.52 -3.33 -13.41
C ASP A 104 21.51 -4.36 -12.85
N ALA A 105 20.25 -4.25 -13.29
CA ALA A 105 19.13 -4.99 -12.73
C ALA A 105 19.34 -6.50 -12.71
N ARG A 106 20.03 -7.08 -13.71
CA ARG A 106 20.26 -8.53 -13.83
C ARG A 106 21.11 -9.14 -12.70
N LYS A 107 21.85 -8.31 -11.95
CA LYS A 107 22.62 -8.74 -10.78
C LYS A 107 21.73 -9.09 -9.58
N PHE A 108 20.45 -8.70 -9.64
CA PHE A 108 19.50 -8.82 -8.55
C PHE A 108 18.29 -9.65 -8.97
N PRO A 109 17.51 -10.20 -8.02
CA PRO A 109 16.23 -10.82 -8.33
C PRO A 109 15.25 -9.82 -8.96
N ILE A 110 14.45 -10.27 -9.93
CA ILE A 110 13.46 -9.41 -10.61
C ILE A 110 12.41 -8.84 -9.65
N PHE A 111 12.03 -9.62 -8.63
CA PHE A 111 11.16 -9.22 -7.53
C PHE A 111 11.88 -9.52 -6.21
N SER A 112 12.17 -8.48 -5.44
CA SER A 112 12.67 -8.61 -4.07
C SER A 112 12.36 -7.36 -3.27
N ASN A 113 12.07 -7.56 -1.99
CA ASN A 113 11.93 -6.51 -0.98
C ASN A 113 13.23 -6.16 -0.27
N GLN A 114 14.33 -6.85 -0.59
CA GLN A 114 15.64 -6.64 0.04
C GLN A 114 16.47 -5.60 -0.70
N LEU A 115 17.49 -5.09 0.00
CA LEU A 115 18.49 -4.15 -0.51
C LEU A 115 19.77 -4.92 -0.86
N PHE A 116 20.50 -4.47 -1.87
CA PHE A 116 21.65 -5.21 -2.41
C PHE A 116 22.94 -4.37 -2.51
N THR A 117 24.08 -5.05 -2.47
CA THR A 117 25.41 -4.51 -2.80
C THR A 117 25.66 -4.59 -4.32
N ALA A 118 26.71 -3.94 -4.82
CA ALA A 118 27.08 -4.04 -6.24
C ALA A 118 27.39 -5.47 -6.73
N SER A 119 27.69 -6.39 -5.80
CA SER A 119 27.99 -7.81 -6.06
C SER A 119 26.76 -8.73 -6.01
N GLY A 120 25.54 -8.18 -5.88
CA GLY A 120 24.31 -8.97 -5.83
C GLY A 120 24.00 -9.60 -4.47
N GLN A 121 24.81 -9.34 -3.45
CA GLN A 121 24.59 -9.83 -2.08
C GLN A 121 23.65 -8.91 -1.31
N LYS A 122 22.99 -9.44 -0.29
CA LYS A 122 22.15 -8.65 0.63
C LYS A 122 22.98 -7.54 1.30
N TYR A 123 22.46 -6.33 1.30
CA TYR A 123 23.09 -5.17 1.91
C TYR A 123 22.91 -5.20 3.42
N ASP A 124 24.02 -5.23 4.16
CA ASP A 124 24.01 -5.20 5.61
C ASP A 124 23.95 -3.75 6.11
N THR A 125 22.78 -3.36 6.59
CA THR A 125 22.50 -1.99 7.05
C THR A 125 23.19 -1.66 8.36
N THR A 126 23.56 -2.66 9.18
CA THR A 126 24.23 -2.44 10.46
C THR A 126 25.66 -1.91 10.27
N LYS A 127 26.30 -2.25 9.15
CA LYS A 127 27.67 -1.80 8.82
C LYS A 127 27.78 -0.30 8.51
N VAL A 128 26.67 0.35 8.18
CA VAL A 128 26.63 1.77 7.79
C VAL A 128 25.94 2.65 8.83
N LEU A 129 25.49 2.07 9.94
CA LEU A 129 24.86 2.75 11.07
C LEU A 129 25.89 3.04 12.17
N THR A 130 25.80 4.21 12.80
CA THR A 130 26.45 4.48 14.09
C THR A 130 25.63 3.87 15.24
N ARG A 131 26.17 3.91 16.48
CA ARG A 131 25.43 3.44 17.67
C ARG A 131 24.19 4.28 17.95
N GLU A 132 24.18 5.53 17.49
CA GLU A 132 23.11 6.51 17.63
C GLU A 132 22.08 6.43 16.48
N PHE A 133 22.14 5.38 15.64
CA PHE A 133 21.30 5.21 14.45
C PHE A 133 21.44 6.31 13.38
N ASP A 134 22.58 6.99 13.34
CA ASP A 134 22.93 7.94 12.29
C ASP A 134 23.77 7.27 11.18
N LEU A 135 23.87 7.91 10.01
CA LEU A 135 24.67 7.41 8.89
C LEU A 135 26.18 7.62 9.15
N ASN A 136 26.95 6.53 9.16
CA ASN A 136 28.40 6.59 9.10
C ASN A 136 28.86 6.74 7.65
N VAL A 137 29.24 7.97 7.26
CA VAL A 137 29.61 8.30 5.88
C VAL A 137 30.88 7.56 5.42
N ALA A 138 31.90 7.46 6.28
CA ALA A 138 33.14 6.77 5.94
C ALA A 138 32.91 5.26 5.72
N ALA A 139 32.12 4.63 6.60
CA ALA A 139 31.72 3.24 6.44
C ALA A 139 30.91 3.03 5.16
N TYR A 140 29.96 3.92 4.86
CA TYR A 140 29.16 3.87 3.63
C TYR A 140 30.03 3.99 2.36
N GLU A 141 31.00 4.90 2.33
CA GLU A 141 31.90 5.06 1.18
C GLU A 141 32.78 3.83 0.96
N SER A 142 33.21 3.17 2.04
CA SER A 142 33.99 1.91 1.96
C SER A 142 33.16 0.68 1.58
N TYR A 143 31.92 0.58 2.11
CA TYR A 143 31.04 -0.56 1.89
C TYR A 143 30.33 -0.51 0.53
N GLY A 144 30.14 0.70 0.01
CA GLY A 144 29.66 0.96 -1.33
C GLY A 144 28.18 1.34 -1.40
N LYS A 145 27.77 1.70 -2.62
CA LYS A 145 26.42 2.16 -2.92
C LYS A 145 25.39 1.05 -2.75
N LEU A 146 24.19 1.48 -2.37
CA LEU A 146 23.03 0.61 -2.21
C LEU A 146 22.29 0.45 -3.54
N TYR A 147 21.93 -0.79 -3.88
CA TYR A 147 21.16 -1.17 -5.05
C TYR A 147 19.79 -1.72 -4.67
N LEU A 148 18.81 -1.47 -5.52
CA LEU A 148 17.43 -1.89 -5.42
C LEU A 148 17.11 -2.90 -6.51
N SER A 149 16.19 -3.82 -6.23
CA SER A 149 15.58 -4.65 -7.26
C SER A 149 14.87 -3.77 -8.30
N PRO A 150 14.82 -4.18 -9.58
CA PRO A 150 14.21 -3.40 -10.65
C PRO A 150 12.75 -3.06 -10.37
N LEU A 151 11.98 -4.02 -9.85
CA LEU A 151 10.58 -3.82 -9.51
C LEU A 151 10.42 -2.83 -8.36
N PHE A 152 11.30 -2.87 -7.34
CA PHE A 152 11.24 -1.90 -6.25
C PHE A 152 11.62 -0.49 -6.74
N ALA A 153 12.64 -0.35 -7.59
CA ALA A 153 13.03 0.92 -8.20
C ALA A 153 11.89 1.52 -9.06
N ILE A 154 11.24 0.71 -9.90
CA ILE A 154 10.11 1.14 -10.74
C ILE A 154 8.89 1.50 -9.87
N SER A 155 8.63 0.76 -8.80
CA SER A 155 7.60 1.09 -7.81
C SER A 155 7.84 2.43 -7.12
N ILE A 156 9.10 2.75 -6.79
CA ILE A 156 9.46 4.09 -6.30
C ILE A 156 9.18 5.16 -7.37
N GLY A 157 9.58 4.91 -8.62
CA GLY A 157 9.31 5.81 -9.73
C GLY A 157 7.82 6.11 -9.92
N SER A 158 6.97 5.09 -9.72
CA SER A 158 5.51 5.26 -9.75
C SER A 158 4.98 6.15 -8.66
N GLY A 159 5.58 6.08 -7.46
CA GLY A 159 5.26 6.96 -6.36
C GLY A 159 5.42 8.44 -6.74
N PHE A 160 6.50 8.77 -7.44
CA PHE A 160 6.75 10.12 -7.96
C PHE A 160 5.71 10.55 -8.99
N LEU A 161 5.40 9.69 -9.97
CA LEU A 161 4.37 9.95 -10.98
C LEU A 161 2.99 10.15 -10.35
N ARG A 162 2.59 9.24 -9.46
CA ARG A 162 1.26 9.18 -8.87
C ARG A 162 0.92 10.43 -8.07
N PHE A 163 1.87 10.98 -7.32
CA PHE A 163 1.63 12.12 -6.47
C PHE A 163 1.30 13.38 -7.27
N THR A 164 2.16 13.75 -8.23
CA THR A 164 1.91 14.92 -9.09
C THR A 164 0.71 14.71 -9.99
N ALA A 165 0.51 13.49 -10.50
CA ALA A 165 -0.69 13.15 -11.24
C ALA A 165 -1.95 13.35 -10.40
N THR A 166 -1.94 12.99 -9.12
CA THR A 166 -3.11 13.18 -8.23
C THR A 166 -3.46 14.64 -8.09
N ILE A 167 -2.48 15.51 -7.82
CA ILE A 167 -2.70 16.95 -7.67
C ILE A 167 -3.23 17.55 -8.97
N VAL A 168 -2.55 17.29 -10.10
CA VAL A 168 -2.93 17.88 -11.39
C VAL A 168 -4.28 17.34 -11.88
N HIS A 169 -4.54 16.03 -11.75
CA HIS A 169 -5.81 15.43 -12.15
C HIS A 169 -6.97 16.04 -11.37
N VAL A 170 -6.86 16.17 -10.04
CA VAL A 170 -7.92 16.78 -9.22
C VAL A 170 -8.10 18.26 -9.57
N ALA A 171 -7.00 19.01 -9.75
CA ALA A 171 -7.07 20.41 -10.13
C ALA A 171 -7.80 20.63 -11.46
N LEU A 172 -7.50 19.81 -12.48
CA LEU A 172 -8.09 19.94 -13.82
C LEU A 172 -9.53 19.43 -13.91
N PHE A 173 -9.82 18.25 -13.37
CA PHE A 173 -11.13 17.61 -13.51
C PHE A 173 -12.14 18.08 -12.46
N HIS A 174 -11.68 18.38 -11.24
CA HIS A 174 -12.56 18.68 -10.10
C HIS A 174 -12.36 20.07 -9.50
N GLY A 175 -11.34 20.84 -9.92
CA GLY A 175 -11.00 22.14 -9.31
C GLY A 175 -12.15 23.15 -9.32
N GLY A 176 -12.91 23.24 -10.41
CA GLY A 176 -14.07 24.14 -10.49
C GLY A 176 -15.20 23.76 -9.54
N ASP A 177 -15.42 22.45 -9.33
CA ASP A 177 -16.42 21.94 -8.40
C ASP A 177 -15.99 22.12 -6.94
N ILE A 178 -14.71 21.87 -6.65
CA ILE A 178 -14.10 22.10 -5.34
C ILE A 178 -14.21 23.58 -4.97
N TRP A 179 -13.86 24.49 -5.89
CA TRP A 179 -13.96 25.94 -5.64
C TRP A 179 -15.39 26.37 -5.34
N ARG A 180 -16.35 25.92 -6.16
CA ARG A 180 -17.77 26.24 -5.98
C ARG A 180 -18.32 25.72 -4.64
N GLN A 181 -17.99 24.47 -4.30
CA GLN A 181 -18.44 23.85 -3.04
C GLN A 181 -17.77 24.48 -1.82
N SER A 182 -16.47 24.77 -1.90
CA SER A 182 -15.73 25.44 -0.82
C SER A 182 -16.30 26.85 -0.56
N ARG A 183 -16.57 27.62 -1.62
CA ARG A 183 -17.19 28.94 -1.50
C ARG A 183 -18.60 28.87 -0.90
N SER A 184 -19.42 27.90 -1.32
CA SER A 184 -20.78 27.69 -0.78
C SER A 184 -20.76 27.23 0.68
N ALA A 185 -19.79 26.40 1.07
CA ALA A 185 -19.61 25.98 2.46
C ALA A 185 -19.22 27.14 3.39
N MET A 186 -18.38 28.07 2.90
CA MET A 186 -17.95 29.25 3.67
C MET A 186 -19.01 30.36 3.72
N SER A 187 -19.85 30.52 2.69
CA SER A 187 -20.74 31.68 2.60
C SER A 187 -22.08 31.57 3.35
N SER A 188 -22.34 30.48 4.10
CA SER A 188 -23.64 30.19 4.75
C SER A 188 -24.86 30.16 3.80
N ALA A 189 -24.66 30.47 2.52
CA ALA A 189 -25.69 30.58 1.51
C ALA A 189 -26.01 29.18 0.97
N ALA A 190 -27.06 28.59 1.54
CA ALA A 190 -27.84 27.49 1.01
C ALA A 190 -27.05 26.47 0.16
N ALA A 191 -26.20 25.69 0.82
CA ALA A 191 -25.88 24.36 0.28
C ALA A 191 -27.22 23.69 -0.06
N LYS A 192 -27.42 23.29 -1.32
CA LYS A 192 -28.65 22.66 -1.80
C LYS A 192 -28.92 21.43 -0.93
N MET A 193 -29.77 21.58 0.08
CA MET A 193 -29.91 20.56 1.11
C MET A 193 -30.58 19.34 0.52
N ASP A 194 -29.83 18.25 0.50
CA ASP A 194 -30.36 16.95 0.12
C ASP A 194 -31.39 16.47 1.17
N VAL A 195 -32.13 15.43 0.80
CA VAL A 195 -33.14 14.83 1.69
C VAL A 195 -32.47 14.34 2.98
N HIS A 196 -31.22 13.87 2.90
CA HIS A 196 -30.52 13.37 4.07
C HIS A 196 -30.19 14.48 5.08
N ALA A 197 -29.72 15.65 4.62
CA ALA A 197 -29.42 16.81 5.45
C ALA A 197 -30.70 17.38 6.07
N LYS A 198 -31.82 17.42 5.32
CA LYS A 198 -33.12 17.84 5.87
C LYS A 198 -33.55 16.96 7.03
N LEU A 199 -33.47 15.65 6.88
CA LEU A 199 -33.81 14.69 7.94
C LEU A 199 -32.85 14.79 9.15
N MET A 200 -31.58 15.09 8.91
CA MET A 200 -30.57 15.23 9.96
C MET A 200 -30.68 16.51 10.77
N ARG A 201 -31.44 17.53 10.32
CA ARG A 201 -31.66 18.79 11.07
C ARG A 201 -32.27 18.57 12.46
N ARG A 202 -33.00 17.47 12.67
CA ARG A 202 -33.57 17.12 13.99
C ARG A 202 -32.49 16.87 15.04
N TYR A 203 -31.30 16.45 14.64
CA TYR A 203 -30.22 16.14 15.57
C TYR A 203 -29.31 17.34 15.82
N LYS A 204 -28.88 17.49 17.08
CA LYS A 204 -27.89 18.49 17.45
C LYS A 204 -26.56 18.17 16.78
N GLN A 205 -26.02 19.14 16.05
CA GLN A 205 -24.69 19.04 15.45
C GLN A 205 -23.61 18.96 16.55
N VAL A 206 -22.46 18.41 16.19
CA VAL A 206 -21.28 18.41 17.04
C VAL A 206 -20.68 19.82 17.00
N PRO A 207 -20.50 20.49 18.15
CA PRO A 207 -19.83 21.79 18.18
C PRO A 207 -18.43 21.70 17.59
N GLN A 208 -18.04 22.66 16.74
CA GLN A 208 -16.73 22.65 16.10
C GLN A 208 -15.56 22.64 17.10
N TRP A 209 -15.75 23.23 18.29
CA TRP A 209 -14.73 23.25 19.32
C TRP A 209 -14.33 21.86 19.84
N TRP A 210 -15.20 20.84 19.74
CA TRP A 210 -14.86 19.46 20.11
C TRP A 210 -13.72 18.94 19.23
N PHE A 211 -13.80 19.19 17.91
CA PHE A 211 -12.76 18.84 16.95
C PHE A 211 -11.49 19.66 17.16
N LEU A 212 -11.63 20.96 17.46
CA LEU A 212 -10.48 21.82 17.71
C LEU A 212 -9.72 21.42 18.97
N VAL A 213 -10.41 21.03 20.04
CA VAL A 213 -9.76 20.54 21.27
C VAL A 213 -8.98 19.25 21.01
N LEU A 214 -9.53 18.30 20.24
CA LEU A 214 -8.80 17.09 19.85
C LEU A 214 -7.59 17.39 18.95
N LEU A 215 -7.76 18.29 17.98
CA LEU A 215 -6.68 18.71 17.08
C LEU A 215 -5.55 19.38 17.86
N VAL A 216 -5.86 20.38 18.67
CA VAL A 216 -4.87 21.12 19.46
C VAL A 216 -4.22 20.20 20.50
N GLY A 217 -5.01 19.35 21.17
CA GLY A 217 -4.50 18.39 22.15
C GLY A 217 -3.54 17.37 21.53
N SER A 218 -3.91 16.77 20.40
CA SER A 218 -3.04 15.80 19.71
C SER A 218 -1.77 16.43 19.14
N VAL A 219 -1.86 17.64 18.58
CA VAL A 219 -0.68 18.40 18.12
C VAL A 219 0.22 18.76 19.30
N ALA A 220 -0.35 19.23 20.42
CA ALA A 220 0.42 19.57 21.62
C ALA A 220 1.18 18.36 22.17
N VAL A 221 0.51 17.21 22.33
CA VAL A 221 1.17 15.97 22.79
C VAL A 221 2.29 15.56 21.83
N SER A 222 2.06 15.64 20.52
CA SER A 222 3.07 15.30 19.51
C SER A 222 4.28 16.24 19.55
N LEU A 223 4.05 17.54 19.77
CA LEU A 223 5.13 18.52 19.91
C LEU A 223 5.91 18.35 21.22
N VAL A 224 5.22 18.05 22.33
CA VAL A 224 5.88 17.75 23.61
C VAL A 224 6.82 16.55 23.46
N MET A 225 6.43 15.50 22.74
CA MET A 225 7.33 14.38 22.46
C MET A 225 8.60 14.81 21.73
N SER A 226 8.50 15.69 20.72
CA SER A 226 9.67 16.25 20.01
C SER A 226 10.59 17.10 20.91
N PHE A 227 10.08 17.70 21.99
CA PHE A 227 10.89 18.48 22.93
C PHE A 227 11.50 17.64 24.04
N VAL A 228 10.75 16.66 24.58
CA VAL A 228 11.18 15.83 25.72
C VAL A 228 12.12 14.70 25.26
N TYR A 229 11.75 13.97 24.20
CA TYR A 229 12.48 12.80 23.71
C TYR A 229 13.25 13.13 22.43
N ARG A 230 14.06 14.20 22.49
CA ARG A 230 14.71 14.78 21.31
C ARG A 230 15.66 13.80 20.63
N GLU A 231 16.39 13.01 21.42
CA GLU A 231 17.41 12.07 20.93
C GLU A 231 16.76 10.85 20.27
N GLU A 232 15.66 10.36 20.83
CA GLU A 232 14.94 9.18 20.34
C GLU A 232 14.02 9.49 19.17
N VAL A 233 13.28 10.61 19.22
CA VAL A 233 12.35 11.03 18.16
C VAL A 233 13.10 11.50 16.93
N GLN A 234 14.26 12.15 17.11
CA GLN A 234 15.11 12.74 16.06
C GLN A 234 14.45 13.81 15.16
N LEU A 235 13.11 13.92 15.14
CA LEU A 235 12.30 14.85 14.36
C LEU A 235 12.08 16.15 15.14
N PRO A 236 12.57 17.30 14.66
CA PRO A 236 12.35 18.59 15.31
C PRO A 236 10.89 19.05 15.18
N TRP A 237 10.48 19.96 16.06
CA TRP A 237 9.12 20.51 16.14
C TRP A 237 8.59 21.04 14.78
N TRP A 238 9.45 21.70 13.99
CA TRP A 238 9.06 22.23 12.68
C TRP A 238 8.78 21.11 11.68
N GLY A 239 9.49 19.99 11.77
CA GLY A 239 9.28 18.81 10.94
C GLY A 239 7.92 18.17 11.22
N MET A 240 7.50 18.16 12.49
CA MET A 240 6.17 17.72 12.89
C MET A 240 5.06 18.61 12.32
N LEU A 241 5.21 19.94 12.45
CA LEU A 241 4.27 20.90 11.87
C LEU A 241 4.20 20.78 10.34
N PHE A 242 5.35 20.54 9.69
CA PHE A 242 5.41 20.30 8.26
C PHE A 242 4.66 19.03 7.85
N ALA A 243 4.74 17.95 8.64
CA ALA A 243 3.98 16.73 8.39
C ALA A 243 2.46 16.97 8.47
N PHE A 244 2.00 17.73 9.48
CA PHE A 244 0.59 18.10 9.63
C PHE A 244 0.10 19.00 8.49
N ALA A 245 0.90 19.99 8.10
CA ALA A 245 0.58 20.87 6.98
C ALA A 245 0.48 20.08 5.66
N LEU A 246 1.41 19.15 5.42
CA LEU A 246 1.36 18.26 4.27
C LEU A 246 0.08 17.42 4.28
N ALA A 247 -0.21 16.75 5.42
CA ALA A 247 -1.42 15.94 5.56
C ALA A 247 -2.68 16.76 5.28
N PHE A 248 -2.77 17.99 5.79
CA PHE A 248 -3.89 18.89 5.55
C PHE A 248 -4.09 19.20 4.06
N VAL A 249 -3.02 19.54 3.34
CA VAL A 249 -3.08 19.88 1.90
C VAL A 249 -3.46 18.67 1.05
N VAL A 250 -2.87 17.50 1.30
CA VAL A 250 -3.05 16.32 0.45
C VAL A 250 -4.34 15.54 0.73
N THR A 251 -4.96 15.76 1.90
CA THR A 251 -6.19 15.06 2.28
C THR A 251 -7.33 15.31 1.30
N LEU A 252 -7.51 16.54 0.84
CA LEU A 252 -8.60 16.87 -0.07
C LEU A 252 -8.43 16.24 -1.47
N PRO A 253 -7.28 16.37 -2.16
CA PRO A 253 -7.08 15.70 -3.45
C PRO A 253 -7.18 14.17 -3.37
N ILE A 254 -6.55 13.56 -2.37
CA ILE A 254 -6.59 12.09 -2.20
C ILE A 254 -8.02 11.65 -1.87
N GLY A 255 -8.75 12.41 -1.05
CA GLY A 255 -10.14 12.14 -0.73
C GLY A 255 -11.07 12.19 -1.93
N VAL A 256 -10.85 13.11 -2.88
CA VAL A 256 -11.64 13.18 -4.13
C VAL A 256 -11.39 11.94 -5.00
N ILE A 257 -10.14 11.51 -5.15
CA ILE A 257 -9.82 10.28 -5.89
C ILE A 257 -10.43 9.06 -5.19
N GLN A 258 -10.27 8.93 -3.89
CA GLN A 258 -10.84 7.82 -3.13
C GLN A 258 -12.37 7.80 -3.22
N ALA A 259 -13.03 8.95 -3.14
CA ALA A 259 -14.48 9.04 -3.23
C ALA A 259 -15.04 8.66 -4.62
N THR A 260 -14.26 8.85 -5.68
CA THR A 260 -14.68 8.58 -7.06
C THR A 260 -14.26 7.19 -7.55
N THR A 261 -13.10 6.70 -7.10
CA THR A 261 -12.47 5.48 -7.63
C THR A 261 -12.39 4.33 -6.62
N ASN A 262 -12.71 4.60 -5.34
CA ASN A 262 -12.52 3.66 -4.24
C ASN A 262 -11.05 3.18 -4.08
N GLN A 263 -10.10 3.87 -4.71
CA GLN A 263 -8.66 3.62 -4.56
C GLN A 263 -8.03 4.81 -3.84
N GLN A 264 -7.07 4.54 -2.96
CA GLN A 264 -6.39 5.56 -2.18
C GLN A 264 -4.92 5.67 -2.61
N PRO A 265 -4.59 6.59 -3.54
CA PRO A 265 -3.22 6.90 -3.89
C PRO A 265 -2.42 7.31 -2.64
N GLY A 266 -1.47 6.47 -2.23
CA GLY A 266 -0.54 6.79 -1.16
C GLY A 266 0.45 7.89 -1.57
N TYR A 267 1.04 8.55 -0.58
CA TYR A 267 2.12 9.53 -0.80
C TYR A 267 3.31 9.28 0.14
N ASP A 268 3.39 8.08 0.72
CA ASP A 268 4.44 7.65 1.65
C ASP A 268 5.84 8.01 1.17
N ILE A 269 6.14 7.64 -0.08
CA ILE A 269 7.43 7.85 -0.72
C ILE A 269 7.77 9.34 -0.80
N ILE A 270 6.78 10.20 -1.04
CA ILE A 270 6.96 11.64 -1.16
C ILE A 270 7.20 12.28 0.20
N ALA A 271 6.43 11.88 1.21
CA ALA A 271 6.64 12.33 2.58
C ALA A 271 8.09 12.03 3.02
N GLN A 272 8.54 10.80 2.75
CA GLN A 272 9.90 10.37 3.07
C GLN A 272 10.97 11.08 2.21
N PHE A 273 10.69 11.31 0.93
CA PHE A 273 11.57 12.04 0.03
C PHE A 273 11.78 13.50 0.49
N MET A 274 10.71 14.20 0.88
CA MET A 274 10.81 15.61 1.30
C MET A 274 11.59 15.76 2.59
N ILE A 275 11.25 15.00 3.64
CA ILE A 275 11.95 15.09 4.92
C ILE A 275 13.37 14.53 4.83
N GLY A 276 13.61 13.51 3.99
CA GLY A 276 14.96 12.98 3.75
C GLY A 276 15.90 13.98 3.09
N TYR A 277 15.37 14.90 2.27
CA TYR A 277 16.14 16.03 1.75
C TYR A 277 16.41 17.11 2.82
N ALA A 278 15.44 17.37 3.69
CA ALA A 278 15.54 18.41 4.72
C ALA A 278 16.36 17.97 5.94
N LEU A 279 16.30 16.69 6.31
CA LEU A 279 16.98 16.05 7.44
C LEU A 279 17.61 14.72 7.01
N PRO A 280 18.67 14.75 6.17
CA PRO A 280 19.37 13.54 5.76
C PRO A 280 20.12 12.91 6.93
N GLY A 281 20.29 11.57 6.91
CA GLY A 281 21.03 10.83 7.92
C GLY A 281 20.19 10.33 9.10
N LYS A 282 18.91 10.73 9.19
CA LYS A 282 18.03 10.44 10.34
C LYS A 282 16.87 9.52 9.97
N PRO A 283 17.03 8.19 10.08
CA PRO A 283 16.01 7.22 9.68
C PRO A 283 14.74 7.29 10.55
N ILE A 284 14.87 7.51 11.86
CA ILE A 284 13.73 7.55 12.78
C ILE A 284 12.88 8.79 12.52
N ALA A 285 13.51 9.95 12.37
CA ALA A 285 12.82 11.20 12.03
C ALA A 285 12.00 11.07 10.74
N ASN A 286 12.59 10.43 9.74
CA ASN A 286 11.92 10.17 8.46
C ASN A 286 10.71 9.22 8.61
N LEU A 287 10.85 8.16 9.40
CA LEU A 287 9.75 7.23 9.68
C LEU A 287 8.58 7.95 10.37
N LEU A 288 8.88 8.76 11.40
CA LEU A 288 7.86 9.51 12.13
C LEU A 288 7.15 10.53 11.24
N PHE A 289 7.88 11.26 10.40
CA PHE A 289 7.29 12.20 9.44
C PHE A 289 6.30 11.49 8.49
N LYS A 290 6.67 10.31 7.98
CA LYS A 290 5.77 9.48 7.16
C LYS A 290 4.51 9.09 7.94
N ILE A 291 4.66 8.62 9.18
CA ILE A 291 3.53 8.18 10.01
C ILE A 291 2.59 9.36 10.26
N TYR A 292 3.10 10.48 10.79
CA TYR A 292 2.30 11.65 11.10
C TYR A 292 1.67 12.31 9.86
N GLY A 293 2.35 12.30 8.71
CA GLY A 293 1.73 12.75 7.47
C GLY A 293 0.63 11.78 7.02
N ARG A 294 1.06 10.57 6.60
CA ARG A 294 0.22 9.64 5.84
C ARG A 294 -0.90 9.02 6.66
N ILE A 295 -0.64 8.61 7.90
CA ILE A 295 -1.65 7.98 8.74
C ILE A 295 -2.72 8.98 9.18
N SER A 296 -2.36 10.26 9.39
CA SER A 296 -3.33 11.33 9.62
C SER A 296 -4.29 11.49 8.44
N THR A 297 -3.80 11.45 7.20
CA THR A 297 -4.66 11.47 6.00
C THR A 297 -5.57 10.24 5.94
N VAL A 298 -5.05 9.04 6.21
CA VAL A 298 -5.85 7.80 6.20
C VAL A 298 -6.97 7.89 7.24
N HIS A 299 -6.67 8.28 8.47
CA HIS A 299 -7.68 8.42 9.52
C HIS A 299 -8.68 9.53 9.23
N ALA A 300 -8.26 10.66 8.65
CA ALA A 300 -9.17 11.71 8.23
C ALA A 300 -10.19 11.20 7.20
N LEU A 301 -9.75 10.40 6.22
CA LEU A 301 -10.62 9.84 5.19
C LEU A 301 -11.53 8.74 5.74
N SER A 302 -11.05 7.86 6.63
CA SER A 302 -11.88 6.88 7.33
C SER A 302 -12.94 7.57 8.21
N PHE A 303 -12.55 8.57 8.99
CA PHE A 303 -13.44 9.38 9.83
C PHE A 303 -14.56 10.03 8.99
N LEU A 304 -14.21 10.60 7.83
CA LEU A 304 -15.17 11.17 6.90
C LEU A 304 -16.11 10.10 6.28
N ALA A 305 -15.58 8.92 5.96
CA ALA A 305 -16.39 7.81 5.45
C ALA A 305 -17.44 7.35 6.47
N ASP A 306 -17.06 7.24 7.74
CA ASP A 306 -17.95 6.85 8.82
C ASP A 306 -19.00 7.92 9.13
N LEU A 307 -18.62 9.20 9.12
CA LEU A 307 -19.58 10.31 9.24
C LEU A 307 -20.60 10.29 8.11
N LYS A 308 -20.16 10.01 6.88
CA LYS A 308 -21.04 9.89 5.71
C LYS A 308 -22.00 8.71 5.86
N LEU A 309 -21.50 7.56 6.32
CA LEU A 309 -22.34 6.40 6.62
C LEU A 309 -23.38 6.73 7.70
N GLY A 310 -22.96 7.38 8.80
CA GLY A 310 -23.86 7.84 9.85
C GLY A 310 -24.92 8.81 9.35
N HIS A 311 -24.55 9.71 8.44
CA HIS A 311 -25.48 10.65 7.80
C HIS A 311 -26.54 9.95 6.94
N TYR A 312 -26.16 8.87 6.24
CA TYR A 312 -27.09 8.05 5.47
C TYR A 312 -28.01 7.21 6.37
N MET A 313 -27.45 6.61 7.42
CA MET A 313 -28.17 5.76 8.38
C MET A 313 -28.99 6.54 9.42
N LYS A 314 -28.94 7.88 9.41
CA LYS A 314 -29.65 8.76 10.35
C LYS A 314 -29.25 8.59 11.81
N ILE A 315 -27.97 8.27 12.03
CA ILE A 315 -27.38 8.17 13.36
C ILE A 315 -27.07 9.60 13.87
N PRO A 316 -27.44 9.96 15.12
CA PRO A 316 -27.15 11.28 15.68
C PRO A 316 -25.65 11.63 15.61
N PRO A 317 -25.25 12.84 15.14
CA PRO A 317 -23.84 13.19 14.94
C PRO A 317 -22.97 13.10 16.21
N ARG A 318 -23.53 13.48 17.37
CA ARG A 318 -22.81 13.40 18.66
C ARG A 318 -22.51 11.96 19.07
N CYS A 319 -23.46 11.04 18.87
CA CYS A 319 -23.25 9.63 19.15
C CYS A 319 -22.18 9.05 18.21
N MET A 320 -22.22 9.44 16.93
CA MET A 320 -21.23 9.03 15.94
C MET A 320 -19.82 9.50 16.33
N TYR A 321 -19.68 10.77 16.72
CA TYR A 321 -18.42 11.33 17.21
C TYR A 321 -17.87 10.57 18.43
N THR A 322 -18.70 10.34 19.45
CA THR A 322 -18.27 9.63 20.66
C THR A 322 -17.88 8.19 20.36
N ALA A 323 -18.64 7.48 19.50
CA ALA A 323 -18.34 6.11 19.12
C ALA A 323 -17.00 6.00 18.37
N GLN A 324 -16.71 6.93 17.45
CA GLN A 324 -15.44 6.96 16.72
C GLN A 324 -14.26 7.31 17.63
N LEU A 325 -14.44 8.26 18.57
CA LEU A 325 -13.41 8.62 19.54
C LEU A 325 -13.08 7.44 20.46
N VAL A 326 -14.08 6.81 21.06
CA VAL A 326 -13.90 5.62 21.91
C VAL A 326 -13.27 4.48 21.12
N GLY A 327 -13.76 4.21 19.91
CA GLY A 327 -13.20 3.19 19.03
C GLY A 327 -11.73 3.42 18.72
N THR A 328 -11.33 4.67 18.49
CA THR A 328 -9.94 5.05 18.20
C THR A 328 -9.05 4.86 19.44
N VAL A 329 -9.51 5.23 20.63
CA VAL A 329 -8.77 5.03 21.88
C VAL A 329 -8.60 3.53 22.17
N VAL A 330 -9.67 2.74 22.05
CA VAL A 330 -9.63 1.28 22.26
C VAL A 330 -8.69 0.64 21.24
N ALA A 331 -8.81 0.98 19.95
CA ALA A 331 -7.94 0.44 18.92
C ALA A 331 -6.47 0.84 19.16
N GLY A 332 -6.19 2.08 19.58
CA GLY A 332 -4.84 2.52 19.89
C GLY A 332 -4.21 1.73 21.04
N VAL A 333 -4.96 1.56 22.14
CA VAL A 333 -4.48 0.81 23.32
C VAL A 333 -4.30 -0.67 23.01
N VAL A 334 -5.29 -1.31 22.38
CA VAL A 334 -5.24 -2.76 22.08
C VAL A 334 -4.14 -3.08 21.08
N ASN A 335 -4.01 -2.31 19.99
CA ASN A 335 -2.94 -2.55 19.02
C ASN A 335 -1.55 -2.37 19.65
N LEU A 336 -1.38 -1.37 20.51
CA LEU A 336 -0.11 -1.16 21.23
C LEU A 336 0.17 -2.31 22.21
N ALA A 337 -0.83 -2.73 22.99
CA ALA A 337 -0.68 -3.84 23.93
C ALA A 337 -0.33 -5.16 23.23
N VAL A 338 -0.99 -5.47 22.12
CA VAL A 338 -0.68 -6.66 21.31
C VAL A 338 0.71 -6.55 20.69
N ALA A 339 1.11 -5.39 20.19
CA ALA A 339 2.47 -5.20 19.65
C ALA A 339 3.55 -5.43 20.72
N TRP A 340 3.37 -4.86 21.92
CA TRP A 340 4.29 -5.09 23.05
C TRP A 340 4.31 -6.55 23.48
N TRP A 341 3.14 -7.20 23.53
CA TRP A 341 3.06 -8.63 23.83
C TRP A 341 3.83 -9.46 22.81
N MET A 342 3.63 -9.21 21.50
CA MET A 342 4.32 -9.93 20.43
C MET A 342 5.85 -9.75 20.49
N LEU A 343 6.32 -8.52 20.74
CA LEU A 343 7.75 -8.23 20.85
C LEU A 343 8.39 -8.86 22.10
N GLY A 344 7.63 -9.02 23.19
CA GLY A 344 8.12 -9.60 24.44
C GLY A 344 7.98 -11.13 24.55
N SER A 345 7.10 -11.75 23.76
CA SER A 345 6.82 -13.19 23.84
C SER A 345 7.37 -14.02 22.68
N ILE A 346 7.65 -13.41 21.52
CA ILE A 346 8.10 -14.12 20.32
C ILE A 346 9.59 -13.84 20.09
N ASP A 347 10.43 -14.84 20.30
CA ASP A 347 11.86 -14.75 20.03
C ASP A 347 12.14 -14.56 18.53
N ASN A 348 13.10 -13.70 18.20
CA ASN A 348 13.56 -13.41 16.83
C ASN A 348 12.45 -12.99 15.84
N ILE A 349 11.38 -12.36 16.34
CA ILE A 349 10.29 -11.86 15.51
C ILE A 349 10.82 -10.97 14.37
N CYS A 350 10.32 -11.18 13.16
CA CYS A 350 10.73 -10.46 11.94
C CYS A 350 12.18 -10.73 11.47
N ASP A 351 12.96 -11.61 12.11
CA ASP A 351 14.29 -12.03 11.66
C ASP A 351 14.27 -13.38 10.95
N VAL A 352 13.97 -13.39 9.65
CA VAL A 352 13.90 -14.63 8.84
C VAL A 352 15.18 -15.46 8.79
N GLU A 353 16.35 -14.92 9.17
CA GLU A 353 17.60 -15.68 9.16
C GLU A 353 17.81 -16.44 10.48
N ALA A 354 17.45 -15.82 11.60
CA ALA A 354 17.50 -16.43 12.94
C ALA A 354 16.25 -17.25 13.26
N LEU A 355 15.13 -16.98 12.59
CA LEU A 355 13.86 -17.66 12.77
C LEU A 355 13.88 -19.02 12.05
N HIS A 356 13.13 -19.99 12.58
CA HIS A 356 12.96 -21.28 11.90
C HIS A 356 12.34 -21.04 10.51
N PRO A 357 12.81 -21.75 9.44
CA PRO A 357 12.34 -21.52 8.06
C PRO A 357 10.82 -21.61 7.87
N ASP A 358 10.15 -22.39 8.73
CA ASP A 358 8.71 -22.62 8.66
C ASP A 358 7.88 -21.62 9.50
N SER A 359 8.54 -20.69 10.19
CA SER A 359 7.86 -19.79 11.11
C SER A 359 7.07 -18.69 10.36
N PRO A 360 5.83 -18.40 10.77
CA PRO A 360 4.98 -17.40 10.12
C PRO A 360 5.42 -15.94 10.37
N TRP A 361 6.35 -15.70 11.31
CA TRP A 361 6.68 -14.36 11.83
C TRP A 361 7.70 -13.57 10.99
N THR A 362 7.46 -13.47 9.68
CA THR A 362 8.39 -12.87 8.72
C THR A 362 8.27 -11.35 8.55
N CYS A 363 7.19 -10.75 9.06
CA CYS A 363 6.91 -9.30 9.06
C CYS A 363 7.20 -8.52 7.76
N PRO A 364 6.65 -8.89 6.59
CA PRO A 364 7.05 -8.29 5.32
C PRO A 364 6.80 -6.77 5.23
N LYS A 365 5.67 -6.29 5.78
CA LYS A 365 5.30 -4.87 5.78
C LYS A 365 6.24 -4.00 6.63
N TYR A 366 6.67 -4.51 7.78
CA TYR A 366 7.60 -3.81 8.68
C TYR A 366 9.00 -3.76 8.08
N ARG A 367 9.46 -4.86 7.46
CA ARG A 367 10.74 -4.89 6.74
C ARG A 367 10.82 -3.87 5.61
N VAL A 368 9.83 -3.84 4.72
CA VAL A 368 9.77 -2.82 3.64
C VAL A 368 9.73 -1.41 4.22
N THR A 369 9.07 -1.21 5.36
CA THR A 369 9.03 0.10 6.03
C THR A 369 10.39 0.49 6.62
N PHE A 370 11.12 -0.46 7.18
CA PHE A 370 12.49 -0.27 7.66
C PHE A 370 13.46 0.01 6.50
N ASP A 371 13.42 -0.80 5.44
CA ASP A 371 14.24 -0.60 4.25
C ASP A 371 13.97 0.76 3.60
N ALA A 372 12.71 1.20 3.56
CA ALA A 372 12.36 2.54 3.10
C ALA A 372 12.97 3.64 4.00
N SER A 373 13.05 3.45 5.32
CA SER A 373 13.71 4.40 6.22
C SER A 373 15.22 4.48 5.97
N VAL A 374 15.85 3.38 5.55
CA VAL A 374 17.26 3.34 5.16
C VAL A 374 17.48 4.11 3.84
N ILE A 375 16.64 3.84 2.83
CA ILE A 375 16.73 4.51 1.51
C ILE A 375 16.54 6.02 1.66
N TRP A 376 15.45 6.44 2.32
CA TRP A 376 15.01 7.83 2.33
C TRP A 376 15.56 8.64 3.50
N GLY A 377 15.81 8.01 4.64
CA GLY A 377 16.20 8.69 5.87
C GLY A 377 17.71 8.59 6.11
N LEU A 378 18.22 7.37 6.20
CA LEU A 378 19.63 7.12 6.51
C LEU A 378 20.57 7.57 5.37
N ILE A 379 20.46 6.95 4.19
CA ILE A 379 21.29 7.30 3.03
C ILE A 379 20.85 8.66 2.47
N GLY A 380 19.55 8.86 2.40
CA GLY A 380 18.93 10.10 1.96
C GLY A 380 18.76 10.18 0.43
N PRO A 381 17.72 10.89 -0.05
CA PRO A 381 17.41 10.99 -1.46
C PRO A 381 18.48 11.74 -2.27
N ALA A 382 19.24 12.65 -1.66
CA ALA A 382 20.31 13.39 -2.35
C ALA A 382 21.40 12.46 -2.93
N ARG A 383 21.73 11.36 -2.23
CA ARG A 383 22.79 10.41 -2.65
C ARG A 383 22.29 9.43 -3.71
N LEU A 384 21.04 8.98 -3.61
CA LEU A 384 20.48 7.96 -4.51
C LEU A 384 19.76 8.55 -5.74
N PHE A 385 19.06 9.66 -5.57
CA PHE A 385 18.19 10.30 -6.58
C PHE A 385 18.67 11.70 -7.00
N GLY A 386 19.72 12.24 -6.37
CA GLY A 386 20.31 13.53 -6.73
C GLY A 386 21.19 13.48 -7.99
N ARG A 387 21.95 14.55 -8.24
CA ARG A 387 22.71 14.75 -9.50
C ARG A 387 23.68 13.61 -9.84
N HIS A 388 24.29 12.98 -8.83
CA HIS A 388 25.26 11.89 -8.97
C HIS A 388 24.69 10.51 -8.54
N GLY A 389 23.39 10.45 -8.24
CA GLY A 389 22.73 9.24 -7.80
C GLY A 389 22.39 8.30 -8.94
N LEU A 390 22.39 6.99 -8.67
CA LEU A 390 22.08 5.95 -9.65
C LEU A 390 20.65 6.10 -10.19
N TYR A 391 19.70 6.50 -9.34
CA TYR A 391 18.26 6.53 -9.62
C TYR A 391 17.73 7.91 -10.03
N ARG A 392 18.61 8.86 -10.38
CA ARG A 392 18.26 10.23 -10.77
C ARG A 392 17.16 10.30 -11.83
N ASN A 393 17.20 9.39 -12.80
CA ASN A 393 16.25 9.40 -13.92
C ASN A 393 14.80 9.12 -13.47
N LEU A 394 14.59 8.46 -12.33
CA LEU A 394 13.25 8.22 -11.79
C LEU A 394 12.58 9.50 -11.29
N VAL A 395 13.35 10.54 -10.91
CA VAL A 395 12.81 11.82 -10.44
C VAL A 395 12.04 12.55 -11.56
N TRP A 396 12.40 12.34 -12.83
CA TRP A 396 11.66 12.91 -13.98
C TRP A 396 10.21 12.42 -14.06
N LEU A 397 9.87 11.33 -13.38
CA LEU A 397 8.50 10.85 -13.31
C LEU A 397 7.58 11.81 -12.56
N PHE A 398 8.09 12.71 -11.71
CA PHE A 398 7.29 13.83 -11.19
C PHE A 398 6.73 14.71 -12.31
N LEU A 399 7.57 15.06 -13.28
CA LEU A 399 7.18 15.88 -14.43
C LEU A 399 6.22 15.09 -15.33
N ALA A 400 6.53 13.82 -15.61
CA ALA A 400 5.63 12.96 -16.36
C ALA A 400 4.25 12.87 -15.69
N GLY A 401 4.20 12.69 -14.37
CA GLY A 401 2.96 12.66 -13.60
C GLY A 401 2.19 13.97 -13.64
N ALA A 402 2.87 15.12 -13.65
CA ALA A 402 2.21 16.41 -13.80
C ALA A 402 1.64 16.64 -15.22
N VAL A 403 2.32 16.14 -16.25
CA VAL A 403 1.93 16.37 -17.65
C VAL A 403 0.86 15.38 -18.11
N LEU A 404 0.95 14.09 -17.76
CA LEU A 404 0.05 13.04 -18.28
C LEU A 404 -1.46 13.29 -18.09
N PRO A 405 -1.95 13.88 -16.98
CA PRO A 405 -3.37 14.23 -16.86
C PRO A 405 -3.85 15.31 -17.82
N VAL A 406 -2.95 16.18 -18.32
CA VAL A 406 -3.30 17.34 -19.16
C VAL A 406 -3.86 16.91 -20.52
N PRO A 407 -3.21 16.02 -21.31
CA PRO A 407 -3.78 15.50 -22.55
C PRO A 407 -5.14 14.82 -22.34
N VAL A 408 -5.29 14.02 -21.28
CA VAL A 408 -6.55 13.33 -20.99
C VAL A 408 -7.67 14.34 -20.72
N TRP A 409 -7.36 15.41 -19.98
CA TRP A 409 -8.30 16.49 -19.72
C TRP A 409 -8.67 17.27 -20.99
N LEU A 410 -7.70 17.63 -21.82
CA LEU A 410 -7.94 18.31 -23.10
C LEU A 410 -8.82 17.46 -24.03
N LEU A 411 -8.52 16.16 -24.14
CA LEU A 411 -9.33 15.23 -24.93
C LEU A 411 -10.75 15.09 -24.37
N SER A 412 -10.91 15.08 -23.05
CA SER A 412 -12.24 15.02 -22.42
C SER A 412 -13.08 16.26 -22.72
N ARG A 413 -12.44 17.43 -22.91
CA ARG A 413 -13.11 18.68 -23.29
C ARG A 413 -13.35 18.80 -24.79
N ALA A 414 -12.44 18.30 -25.61
CA ALA A 414 -12.59 18.31 -27.07
C ALA A 414 -13.67 17.34 -27.55
N PHE A 415 -13.82 16.19 -26.86
CA PHE A 415 -14.77 15.13 -27.22
C PHE A 415 -15.78 14.84 -26.08
N PRO A 416 -16.66 15.80 -25.73
CA PRO A 416 -17.60 15.63 -24.62
C PRO A 416 -18.61 14.48 -24.84
N GLU A 417 -18.82 14.08 -26.10
CA GLU A 417 -19.66 12.92 -26.46
C GLU A 417 -19.08 11.60 -25.94
N LYS A 418 -17.76 11.49 -25.84
CA LYS A 418 -17.05 10.27 -25.44
C LYS A 418 -16.82 10.25 -23.93
N LYS A 419 -17.89 9.98 -23.17
CA LYS A 419 -17.88 9.95 -21.69
C LYS A 419 -16.83 9.03 -21.06
N TRP A 420 -16.32 8.03 -21.78
CA TRP A 420 -15.27 7.13 -21.28
C TRP A 420 -13.91 7.80 -21.13
N ILE A 421 -13.61 8.86 -21.89
CA ILE A 421 -12.33 9.59 -21.79
C ILE A 421 -12.21 10.27 -20.43
N ALA A 422 -13.32 10.81 -19.92
CA ALA A 422 -13.38 11.40 -18.59
C ALA A 422 -13.21 10.37 -17.45
N LEU A 423 -13.31 9.06 -17.74
CA LEU A 423 -13.09 7.99 -16.76
C LEU A 423 -11.62 7.54 -16.72
N ILE A 424 -10.76 8.04 -17.61
CA ILE A 424 -9.32 7.75 -17.58
C ILE A 424 -8.70 8.54 -16.43
N ASN A 425 -8.22 7.82 -15.43
CA ASN A 425 -7.67 8.39 -14.22
C ASN A 425 -6.19 8.02 -14.10
N VAL A 426 -5.32 8.91 -14.58
CA VAL A 426 -3.86 8.75 -14.57
C VAL A 426 -3.31 8.40 -13.16
N PRO A 427 -3.75 9.07 -12.08
CA PRO A 427 -3.42 8.63 -10.72
C PRO A 427 -3.69 7.15 -10.44
N VAL A 428 -4.86 6.64 -10.84
CA VAL A 428 -5.23 5.23 -10.64
C VAL A 428 -4.44 4.29 -11.56
N ILE A 429 -4.14 4.70 -12.79
CA ILE A 429 -3.24 3.94 -13.67
C ILE A 429 -1.87 3.78 -13.01
N SER A 430 -1.28 4.85 -12.48
CA SER A 430 -0.02 4.77 -11.75
C SER A 430 -0.11 4.02 -10.41
N TYR A 431 -1.32 3.89 -9.87
CA TYR A 431 -1.60 3.10 -8.67
C TYR A 431 -1.65 1.59 -8.95
N GLY A 432 -1.76 1.15 -10.21
CA GLY A 432 -1.97 -0.25 -10.59
C GLY A 432 -0.91 -1.26 -10.13
N PHE A 433 0.21 -0.80 -9.61
CA PHE A 433 1.29 -1.61 -9.04
C PHE A 433 1.81 -1.03 -7.71
N ALA A 434 1.03 -0.14 -7.09
CA ALA A 434 1.34 0.42 -5.80
C ALA A 434 1.29 -0.66 -4.71
N GLY A 435 2.16 -0.55 -3.72
CA GLY A 435 2.26 -1.51 -2.62
C GLY A 435 3.16 -2.71 -2.92
N MET A 436 3.79 -2.77 -4.10
CA MET A 436 4.83 -3.75 -4.40
C MET A 436 6.22 -3.15 -4.15
N PRO A 437 7.11 -3.84 -3.43
CA PRO A 437 6.83 -4.86 -2.41
C PRO A 437 6.16 -4.24 -1.16
N PRO A 438 5.50 -5.03 -0.28
CA PRO A 438 5.47 -6.49 -0.21
C PRO A 438 4.31 -7.17 -0.97
N ALA A 439 3.43 -6.41 -1.61
CA ALA A 439 2.44 -7.01 -2.51
C ALA A 439 3.14 -7.74 -3.66
N THR A 440 2.63 -8.91 -4.04
CA THR A 440 3.14 -9.65 -5.19
C THR A 440 2.29 -9.33 -6.42
N PRO A 441 2.84 -9.43 -7.63
CA PRO A 441 2.08 -9.27 -8.88
C PRO A 441 0.79 -10.09 -8.92
N THR A 442 0.81 -11.30 -8.35
CA THR A 442 -0.36 -12.17 -8.31
C THR A 442 -1.47 -11.67 -7.39
N ASN A 443 -1.16 -10.95 -6.29
CA ASN A 443 -2.19 -10.28 -5.49
C ASN A 443 -3.03 -9.34 -6.37
N ILE A 444 -2.35 -8.47 -7.13
CA ILE A 444 -3.04 -7.47 -7.97
C ILE A 444 -3.69 -8.14 -9.17
N ALA A 445 -3.02 -9.08 -9.85
CA ALA A 445 -3.61 -9.79 -10.98
C ALA A 445 -4.91 -10.50 -10.57
N SER A 446 -4.93 -11.13 -9.39
CA SER A 446 -6.13 -11.79 -8.86
C SER A 446 -7.22 -10.80 -8.45
N TRP A 447 -6.84 -9.66 -7.87
CA TRP A 447 -7.77 -8.56 -7.59
C TRP A 447 -8.44 -8.05 -8.88
N LEU A 448 -7.67 -7.89 -9.97
CA LEU A 448 -8.16 -7.46 -11.27
C LEU A 448 -9.11 -8.50 -11.89
N VAL A 449 -8.77 -9.78 -11.84
CA VAL A 449 -9.61 -10.87 -12.38
C VAL A 449 -10.93 -10.94 -11.62
N THR A 450 -10.90 -11.03 -10.29
CA THR A 450 -12.10 -11.08 -9.45
C THR A 450 -12.94 -9.83 -9.61
N GLY A 451 -12.30 -8.65 -9.64
CA GLY A 451 -12.97 -7.38 -9.90
C GLY A 451 -13.67 -7.34 -11.25
N THR A 452 -13.04 -7.86 -12.30
CA THR A 452 -13.63 -7.95 -13.64
C THR A 452 -14.83 -8.89 -13.67
N ILE A 453 -14.72 -10.07 -13.05
CA ILE A 453 -15.83 -11.03 -12.97
C ILE A 453 -17.05 -10.39 -12.32
N PHE A 454 -16.90 -9.77 -11.14
CA PHE A 454 -18.06 -9.23 -10.42
C PHE A 454 -18.55 -7.89 -10.98
N ASN A 455 -17.66 -6.96 -11.31
CA ASN A 455 -18.06 -5.59 -11.68
C ASN A 455 -18.28 -5.39 -13.18
N TYR A 456 -17.76 -6.27 -14.05
CA TYR A 456 -18.08 -6.24 -15.48
C TYR A 456 -19.09 -7.33 -15.84
N PHE A 457 -18.78 -8.61 -15.62
CA PHE A 457 -19.64 -9.70 -16.07
C PHE A 457 -20.91 -9.82 -15.23
N VAL A 458 -20.81 -9.99 -13.91
CA VAL A 458 -22.00 -10.15 -13.05
C VAL A 458 -22.85 -8.89 -13.07
N PHE A 459 -22.25 -7.71 -13.09
CA PHE A 459 -22.98 -6.45 -13.25
C PHE A 459 -23.76 -6.37 -14.57
N LYS A 460 -23.17 -6.79 -15.70
CA LYS A 460 -23.79 -6.74 -17.03
C LYS A 460 -24.90 -7.78 -17.20
N TYR A 461 -24.65 -9.02 -16.80
CA TYR A 461 -25.58 -10.14 -17.05
C TYR A 461 -26.59 -10.36 -15.90
N ARG A 462 -26.28 -9.95 -14.66
CA ARG A 462 -27.10 -10.19 -13.46
C ARG A 462 -27.16 -8.98 -12.52
N LYS A 463 -27.43 -7.80 -13.08
CA LYS A 463 -27.47 -6.52 -12.36
C LYS A 463 -28.30 -6.53 -11.06
N GLY A 464 -29.48 -7.15 -11.07
CA GLY A 464 -30.35 -7.21 -9.89
C GLY A 464 -29.74 -7.99 -8.73
N TRP A 465 -28.96 -9.04 -9.01
CA TRP A 465 -28.21 -9.77 -7.98
C TRP A 465 -27.05 -8.91 -7.46
N TRP A 466 -26.30 -8.28 -8.36
CA TRP A 466 -25.15 -7.45 -8.01
C TRP A 466 -25.54 -6.32 -7.05
N GLN A 467 -26.60 -5.56 -7.37
CA GLN A 467 -27.06 -4.43 -6.55
C GLN A 467 -27.50 -4.85 -5.14
N LYS A 468 -28.07 -6.06 -5.00
CA LYS A 468 -28.61 -6.53 -3.72
C LYS A 468 -27.57 -7.25 -2.85
N TYR A 469 -26.66 -8.01 -3.45
CA TYR A 469 -25.83 -8.97 -2.72
C TYR A 469 -24.32 -8.75 -2.82
N ASN A 470 -23.81 -8.03 -3.83
CA ASN A 470 -22.36 -7.92 -4.07
C ASN A 470 -21.60 -7.29 -2.88
N TYR A 471 -22.09 -6.17 -2.34
CA TYR A 471 -21.50 -5.52 -1.17
C TYR A 471 -21.59 -6.39 0.09
N VAL A 472 -22.69 -7.13 0.25
CA VAL A 472 -22.90 -8.03 1.39
C VAL A 472 -21.98 -9.24 1.31
N LEU A 473 -21.76 -9.76 0.09
CA LEU A 473 -20.82 -10.85 -0.16
C LEU A 473 -19.41 -10.42 0.21
N SER A 474 -18.95 -9.25 -0.27
CA SER A 474 -17.65 -8.70 0.09
C SER A 474 -17.44 -8.65 1.61
N ALA A 475 -18.39 -8.04 2.33
CA ALA A 475 -18.29 -7.92 3.78
C ALA A 475 -18.28 -9.29 4.49
N ALA A 476 -19.02 -10.27 3.96
CA ALA A 476 -19.05 -11.63 4.52
C ALA A 476 -17.73 -12.38 4.31
N LEU A 477 -17.10 -12.22 3.13
CA LEU A 477 -15.79 -12.82 2.83
C LEU A 477 -14.68 -12.20 3.69
N ASP A 478 -14.67 -10.86 3.81
CA ASP A 478 -13.71 -10.13 4.65
C ASP A 478 -13.82 -10.56 6.12
N ALA A 479 -15.04 -10.58 6.66
CA ALA A 479 -15.28 -10.97 8.04
C ALA A 479 -14.95 -12.45 8.30
N GLY A 480 -15.45 -13.38 7.47
CA GLY A 480 -15.23 -14.82 7.66
C GLY A 480 -13.75 -15.18 7.65
N THR A 481 -12.99 -14.59 6.73
CA THR A 481 -11.53 -14.74 6.63
C THR A 481 -10.82 -14.21 7.88
N ALA A 482 -11.18 -13.01 8.35
CA ALA A 482 -10.56 -12.41 9.54
C ALA A 482 -10.78 -13.24 10.81
N PHE A 483 -12.01 -13.71 11.05
CA PHE A 483 -12.31 -14.52 12.24
C PHE A 483 -11.62 -15.89 12.20
N MET A 484 -11.58 -16.55 11.04
CA MET A 484 -10.87 -17.83 10.91
C MET A 484 -9.36 -17.62 11.06
N GLY A 485 -8.78 -16.52 10.54
CA GLY A 485 -7.37 -16.21 10.73
C GLY A 485 -6.99 -16.05 12.21
N VAL A 486 -7.82 -15.37 13.01
CA VAL A 486 -7.63 -15.27 14.47
C VAL A 486 -7.74 -16.63 15.14
N LEU A 487 -8.69 -17.48 14.72
CA LEU A 487 -8.84 -18.82 15.28
C LEU A 487 -7.62 -19.71 14.95
N ILE A 488 -7.17 -19.75 13.70
CA ILE A 488 -5.97 -20.48 13.27
C ILE A 488 -4.76 -20.01 14.07
N PHE A 489 -4.64 -18.69 14.26
CA PHE A 489 -3.55 -18.11 15.04
C PHE A 489 -3.52 -18.68 16.47
N PHE A 490 -4.60 -18.52 17.23
CA PHE A 490 -4.63 -18.93 18.64
C PHE A 490 -4.68 -20.45 18.84
N ALA A 491 -5.35 -21.18 17.96
CA ALA A 491 -5.55 -22.62 18.12
C ALA A 491 -4.36 -23.46 17.62
N LEU A 492 -3.63 -22.99 16.59
CA LEU A 492 -2.63 -23.79 15.89
C LEU A 492 -1.26 -23.12 15.89
N GLN A 493 -1.15 -21.93 15.29
CA GLN A 493 0.15 -21.26 15.07
C GLN A 493 0.84 -20.88 16.39
N ASN A 494 0.08 -20.36 17.37
CA ASN A 494 0.61 -19.97 18.67
C ASN A 494 1.04 -21.17 19.53
N ALA A 495 0.49 -22.36 19.28
CA ALA A 495 0.85 -23.61 19.96
C ALA A 495 1.94 -24.40 19.22
N HIS A 496 2.52 -23.84 18.15
CA HIS A 496 3.50 -24.50 17.28
C HIS A 496 3.02 -25.82 16.67
N HIS A 497 1.70 -25.96 16.48
CA HIS A 497 1.15 -27.07 15.72
C HIS A 497 1.28 -26.73 14.23
N GLU A 498 2.26 -27.35 13.58
CA GLU A 498 2.53 -27.19 12.15
C GLU A 498 2.25 -28.50 11.42
N LEU A 499 1.40 -28.44 10.39
CA LEU A 499 1.19 -29.54 9.47
C LEU A 499 2.28 -29.47 8.38
N LYS A 500 3.05 -30.54 8.17
CA LYS A 500 4.04 -30.61 7.07
C LYS A 500 3.61 -31.64 6.05
N TRP A 501 3.20 -31.19 4.87
CA TRP A 501 2.92 -32.06 3.73
C TRP A 501 3.05 -31.26 2.43
N TRP A 502 2.80 -31.91 1.30
CA TRP A 502 2.95 -31.27 -0.01
C TRP A 502 2.18 -29.94 -0.15
N GLY A 503 1.00 -29.84 0.46
CA GLY A 503 0.16 -28.64 0.41
C GLY A 503 0.70 -27.41 1.13
N THR A 504 1.68 -27.58 2.01
CA THR A 504 2.27 -26.51 2.84
C THR A 504 3.55 -25.94 2.26
N ALA A 505 4.12 -26.56 1.22
CA ALA A 505 5.23 -26.00 0.48
C ALA A 505 4.75 -24.82 -0.38
N VAL A 506 5.35 -23.65 -0.15
CA VAL A 506 4.95 -22.40 -0.79
C VAL A 506 5.60 -22.25 -2.17
N ASP A 507 4.80 -21.87 -3.19
CA ASP A 507 5.17 -21.48 -4.56
C ASP A 507 5.88 -22.54 -5.45
N HIS A 508 6.65 -23.49 -4.90
CA HIS A 508 7.46 -24.48 -5.64
C HIS A 508 8.36 -23.86 -6.74
N CYS A 509 8.75 -22.60 -6.60
CA CYS A 509 9.58 -21.84 -7.55
C CYS A 509 10.94 -21.41 -6.94
N PRO A 510 11.85 -22.34 -6.60
CA PRO A 510 13.08 -21.99 -5.88
C PRO A 510 14.01 -21.06 -6.68
N LEU A 511 13.98 -21.12 -8.02
CA LEU A 511 14.85 -20.36 -8.91
C LEU A 511 14.30 -18.96 -9.26
N ALA A 512 13.08 -18.61 -8.86
CA ALA A 512 12.47 -17.32 -9.17
C ALA A 512 13.26 -16.13 -8.59
N SER A 513 13.94 -16.35 -7.46
CA SER A 513 14.78 -15.34 -6.81
C SER A 513 16.20 -15.27 -7.37
N CYS A 514 16.57 -16.10 -8.35
CA CYS A 514 17.93 -16.13 -8.85
C CYS A 514 18.26 -14.96 -9.77
N PRO A 515 19.43 -14.32 -9.63
CA PRO A 515 19.91 -13.34 -10.59
C PRO A 515 20.30 -14.02 -11.91
N THR A 516 20.36 -13.25 -12.99
CA THR A 516 20.69 -13.75 -14.34
C THR A 516 21.99 -13.17 -14.90
N ALA A 517 22.72 -12.37 -14.12
CA ALA A 517 24.01 -11.84 -14.50
C ALA A 517 25.13 -12.89 -14.34
N PRO A 518 26.04 -13.04 -15.33
CA PRO A 518 27.21 -13.93 -15.21
C PRO A 518 28.12 -13.57 -14.04
N GLY A 519 28.69 -14.59 -13.39
CA GLY A 519 29.63 -14.43 -12.27
C GLY A 519 29.03 -14.00 -10.93
N ILE A 520 27.70 -13.83 -10.82
CA ILE A 520 27.03 -13.56 -9.53
C ILE A 520 26.67 -14.89 -8.86
N ALA A 521 27.35 -15.20 -7.75
CA ALA A 521 27.09 -16.38 -6.96
C ALA A 521 26.12 -16.07 -5.80
N VAL A 522 24.90 -16.62 -5.88
CA VAL A 522 23.91 -16.59 -4.80
C VAL A 522 23.62 -18.02 -4.36
N LYS A 523 23.56 -18.27 -3.05
CA LYS A 523 23.30 -19.59 -2.49
C LYS A 523 21.97 -20.16 -3.02
N GLY A 524 22.01 -21.35 -3.60
CA GLY A 524 20.82 -22.02 -4.17
C GLY A 524 20.53 -21.67 -5.64
N CYS A 525 21.33 -20.82 -6.26
CA CYS A 525 21.20 -20.45 -7.67
C CYS A 525 22.35 -21.00 -8.51
N PRO A 526 22.10 -21.40 -9.77
CA PRO A 526 23.17 -21.76 -10.70
C PRO A 526 23.98 -20.50 -11.04
N VAL A 527 25.29 -20.66 -11.18
CA VAL A 527 26.21 -19.60 -11.60
C VAL A 527 26.42 -19.71 -13.11
N PHE A 528 26.31 -18.59 -13.82
CA PHE A 528 26.50 -18.49 -15.27
C PHE A 528 27.90 -18.00 -15.64
#